data_AF-A0A7S3UFU0-F1
#
_entry.id   AF-A0A7S3UFU0-F1
#
_cell.length_a   1.000
_cell.length_b   1.000
_cell.length_c   1.000
_cell.angle_alpha   90.00
_cell.angle_beta   90.00
_cell.angle_gamma   90.00
#
_symmetry.space_group_name_H-M   'P 1'
#
loop_
_entity.id
_entity.type
_entity.pdbx_description
1 polymer ?
#
loop_
_entity_poly.entity_id
_entity_poly.type
_entity_poly.pdbx_seq_one_letter_code
_entity_poly.pdbx_strand_id
1 'polypeptide(L)'
;ETEVEVEEAPSDAEVGAEEAADAAAAEEEETLEAKLRALLDAEAVDADAIVELATSAAAGAEEALAAAEKATADKDDMNNQYLRLQADFDNFRKRTARDKEMIATKAKGDIIDGLLPTIDTFEQAKGMVNTESEEAAKVNDSYQSVYKGLLASMEKFGLEVVKTDGVQFDPETMEAIMRQPTDEMEDNAVFQEFRKGFSLDGTLLRPAMVAVAVNEAAPAAGEGAAAEAEIAVEGPTAARPSNYRRPL
;
A
#
# COMPACT_ATOMS: atom_id res chain seq x y z
N GLU A 1 -12.53 -24.40 -24.37
CA GLU A 1 -11.34 -25.26 -24.26
C GLU A 1 -10.16 -24.40 -23.86
N THR A 2 -9.63 -24.61 -22.67
CA THR A 2 -8.26 -24.29 -22.24
C THR A 2 -8.12 -24.92 -20.86
N GLU A 3 -7.80 -26.20 -20.88
CA GLU A 3 -7.42 -26.99 -19.71
C GLU A 3 -6.06 -26.48 -19.22
N VAL A 4 -5.96 -26.16 -17.93
CA VAL A 4 -4.70 -25.87 -17.27
C VAL A 4 -4.27 -27.17 -16.61
N GLU A 5 -3.35 -27.88 -17.25
CA GLU A 5 -2.64 -29.02 -16.66
C GLU A 5 -1.85 -28.52 -15.44
N VAL A 6 -2.23 -29.00 -14.26
CA VAL A 6 -1.45 -28.88 -13.04
C VAL A 6 -0.48 -30.07 -13.05
N GLU A 7 0.78 -29.79 -13.33
CA GLU A 7 1.88 -30.74 -13.24
C GLU A 7 2.12 -31.07 -11.75
N GLU A 8 1.69 -32.26 -11.33
CA GLU A 8 1.98 -32.80 -10.00
C GLU A 8 3.49 -33.04 -9.85
N ALA A 9 4.10 -32.38 -8.87
CA ALA A 9 5.48 -32.62 -8.46
C ALA A 9 5.59 -33.98 -7.73
N PRO A 10 6.69 -34.73 -7.91
CA PRO A 10 6.83 -36.08 -7.36
C PRO A 10 7.07 -36.04 -5.84
N SER A 11 6.08 -36.45 -5.05
CA SER A 11 6.15 -36.56 -3.58
C SER A 11 6.69 -37.89 -3.06
N ASP A 12 7.08 -38.82 -3.94
CA ASP A 12 7.38 -40.21 -3.54
C ASP A 12 8.88 -40.51 -3.37
N ALA A 13 9.76 -39.51 -3.43
CA ALA A 13 11.21 -39.75 -3.37
C ALA A 13 11.83 -39.62 -1.97
N GLU A 14 11.17 -38.98 -1.00
CA GLU A 14 11.76 -38.76 0.35
C GLU A 14 11.24 -39.72 1.43
N VAL A 15 10.08 -40.36 1.23
CA VAL A 15 9.55 -41.34 2.20
C VAL A 15 10.38 -42.64 2.24
N GLY A 16 11.11 -42.96 1.16
CA GLY A 16 11.95 -44.17 1.10
C GLY A 16 13.29 -44.10 1.86
N ALA A 17 13.71 -42.91 2.31
CA ALA A 17 14.97 -42.74 3.03
C ALA A 17 14.81 -42.86 4.55
N GLU A 18 13.68 -42.42 5.12
CA GLU A 18 13.35 -42.60 6.54
C GLU A 18 13.13 -44.09 6.87
N GLU A 19 12.43 -44.84 6.02
CA GLU A 19 12.11 -46.25 6.26
C GLU A 19 13.37 -47.16 6.18
N ALA A 20 14.39 -46.76 5.39
CA ALA A 20 15.65 -47.50 5.27
C ALA A 20 16.63 -47.22 6.44
N ALA A 21 16.57 -46.03 7.04
CA ALA A 21 17.39 -45.66 8.19
C ALA A 21 16.85 -46.26 9.50
N ASP A 22 15.53 -46.28 9.66
CA ASP A 22 14.85 -46.89 10.82
C ASP A 22 15.05 -48.43 10.84
N ALA A 23 15.01 -49.08 9.67
CA ALA A 23 15.26 -50.51 9.53
C ALA A 23 16.71 -50.91 9.83
N ALA A 24 17.70 -50.08 9.50
CA ALA A 24 19.11 -50.35 9.78
C ALA A 24 19.46 -50.15 11.27
N ALA A 25 18.87 -49.15 11.92
CA ALA A 25 19.03 -48.91 13.36
C ALA A 25 18.38 -50.04 14.19
N ALA A 26 17.23 -50.56 13.74
CA ALA A 26 16.55 -51.68 14.39
C ALA A 26 17.36 -53.00 14.33
N GLU A 27 18.04 -53.29 13.21
CA GLU A 27 18.92 -54.47 13.11
C GLU A 27 20.19 -54.33 13.96
N GLU A 28 20.75 -53.12 14.09
CA GLU A 28 21.89 -52.88 14.99
C GLU A 28 21.51 -52.97 16.48
N GLU A 29 20.33 -52.47 16.89
CA GLU A 29 19.80 -52.66 18.25
C GLU A 29 19.57 -54.15 18.57
N GLU A 30 18.97 -54.92 17.65
CA GLU A 30 18.71 -56.35 17.84
C GLU A 30 20.02 -57.17 18.00
N THR A 31 21.09 -56.77 17.30
CA THR A 31 22.41 -57.41 17.44
C THR A 31 23.16 -56.99 18.71
N LEU A 32 22.98 -55.76 19.19
CA LEU A 32 23.55 -55.30 20.47
C LEU A 32 22.86 -55.95 21.66
N GLU A 33 21.53 -56.04 21.65
CA GLU A 33 20.76 -56.76 22.67
C GLU A 33 21.14 -58.24 22.74
N ALA A 34 21.33 -58.90 21.60
CA ALA A 34 21.77 -60.29 21.54
C ALA A 34 23.19 -60.49 22.12
N LYS A 35 24.13 -59.57 21.85
CA LYS A 35 25.49 -59.59 22.40
C LYS A 35 25.51 -59.31 23.91
N LEU A 36 24.66 -58.41 24.40
CA LEU A 36 24.51 -58.06 25.82
C LEU A 36 23.93 -59.24 26.63
N ARG A 37 22.97 -59.97 26.04
CA ARG A 37 22.39 -61.20 26.59
C ARG A 37 23.41 -62.34 26.67
N ALA A 38 24.23 -62.51 25.63
CA ALA A 38 25.30 -63.52 25.60
C ALA A 38 26.41 -63.26 26.64
N LEU A 39 26.72 -61.99 26.95
CA LEU A 39 27.66 -61.61 28.01
C LEU A 39 27.11 -61.86 29.43
N LEU A 40 25.80 -61.78 29.61
CA LEU A 40 25.11 -62.04 30.90
C LEU A 40 25.03 -63.54 31.26
N ASP A 41 24.97 -64.42 30.25
CA ASP A 41 24.91 -65.88 30.43
C ASP A 41 26.29 -66.56 30.54
N ALA A 42 27.39 -65.80 30.40
CA ALA A 42 28.76 -66.31 30.45
C ALA A 42 29.33 -66.40 31.88
N GLU A 43 29.93 -67.55 32.24
CA GLU A 43 30.42 -67.86 33.60
C GLU A 43 31.73 -67.11 33.99
N ALA A 44 32.45 -66.58 33.00
CA ALA A 44 33.56 -65.64 33.18
C ALA A 44 33.42 -64.52 32.15
N VAL A 45 33.21 -63.30 32.62
CA VAL A 45 33.01 -62.14 31.76
C VAL A 45 34.38 -61.61 31.31
N ASP A 46 34.63 -61.64 30.01
CA ASP A 46 35.86 -61.09 29.45
C ASP A 46 35.79 -59.56 29.46
N ALA A 47 36.73 -58.92 30.17
CA ALA A 47 36.75 -57.47 30.34
C ALA A 47 36.91 -56.75 28.99
N ASP A 48 37.64 -57.35 28.04
CA ASP A 48 37.82 -56.80 26.70
C ASP A 48 36.50 -56.82 25.89
N ALA A 49 35.66 -57.85 26.07
CA ALA A 49 34.36 -57.94 25.41
C ALA A 49 33.33 -56.93 25.97
N ILE A 50 33.39 -56.60 27.26
CA ILE A 50 32.58 -55.53 27.86
C ILE A 50 33.01 -54.16 27.30
N VAL A 51 34.32 -53.92 27.20
CA VAL A 51 34.86 -52.67 26.67
C VAL A 51 34.47 -52.49 25.20
N GLU A 52 34.57 -53.53 24.38
CA GLU A 52 34.16 -53.49 22.97
C GLU A 52 32.66 -53.17 22.80
N LEU A 53 31.80 -53.81 23.60
CA LEU A 53 30.36 -53.55 23.59
C LEU A 53 30.03 -52.12 24.06
N ALA A 54 30.70 -51.64 25.10
CA ALA A 54 30.53 -50.27 25.60
C ALA A 54 31.01 -49.23 24.58
N THR A 55 32.09 -49.51 23.85
CA THR A 55 32.55 -48.62 22.76
C THR A 55 31.61 -48.61 21.57
N SER A 56 31.02 -49.76 21.21
CA SER A 56 30.03 -49.86 20.15
C SER A 56 28.72 -49.16 20.51
N ALA A 57 28.23 -49.31 21.75
CA ALA A 57 27.05 -48.61 22.23
C ALA A 57 27.26 -47.09 22.35
N ALA A 58 28.47 -46.66 22.75
CA ALA A 58 28.82 -45.25 22.78
C ALA A 58 28.85 -44.62 21.37
N ALA A 59 29.40 -45.34 20.38
CA ALA A 59 29.42 -44.90 18.99
C ALA A 59 27.99 -44.79 18.40
N GLY A 60 27.14 -45.79 18.62
CA GLY A 60 25.74 -45.76 18.16
C GLY A 60 24.92 -44.65 18.83
N ALA A 61 25.16 -44.37 20.12
CA ALA A 61 24.51 -43.25 20.82
C ALA A 61 24.96 -41.89 20.27
N GLU A 62 26.22 -41.74 19.88
CA GLU A 62 26.76 -40.50 19.31
C GLU A 62 26.20 -40.25 17.88
N GLU A 63 26.04 -41.31 17.09
CA GLU A 63 25.42 -41.24 15.76
C GLU A 63 23.91 -40.96 15.83
N ALA A 64 23.19 -41.57 16.77
CA ALA A 64 21.77 -41.28 17.01
C ALA A 64 21.54 -39.84 17.50
N LEU A 65 22.43 -39.31 18.35
CA LEU A 65 22.39 -37.91 18.77
C LEU A 65 22.63 -36.96 17.58
N ALA A 66 23.62 -37.25 16.74
CA ALA A 66 23.89 -36.45 15.53
C ALA A 66 22.71 -36.49 14.54
N ALA A 67 22.06 -37.63 14.37
CA ALA A 67 20.87 -37.76 13.53
C ALA A 67 19.67 -36.99 14.11
N ALA A 68 19.45 -37.04 15.42
CA ALA A 68 18.40 -36.28 16.09
C ALA A 68 18.63 -34.76 16.02
N GLU A 69 19.87 -34.30 16.18
CA GLU A 69 20.23 -32.89 16.01
C GLU A 69 20.00 -32.42 14.57
N LYS A 70 20.34 -33.23 13.57
CA LYS A 70 20.07 -32.91 12.17
C LYS A 70 18.57 -32.84 11.88
N ALA A 71 17.79 -33.83 12.33
CA ALA A 71 16.35 -33.86 12.12
C ALA A 71 15.64 -32.68 12.81
N THR A 72 16.10 -32.26 13.99
CA THR A 72 15.57 -31.07 14.67
C THR A 72 15.92 -29.78 13.93
N ALA A 73 17.14 -29.66 13.42
CA ALA A 73 17.55 -28.52 12.59
C ALA A 73 16.72 -28.43 11.29
N ASP A 74 16.55 -29.54 10.57
CA ASP A 74 15.76 -29.59 9.34
C ASP A 74 14.29 -29.22 9.61
N LYS A 75 13.73 -29.70 10.73
CA LYS A 75 12.38 -29.35 11.18
C LYS A 75 12.24 -27.86 11.49
N ASP A 76 13.20 -27.28 12.18
CA ASP A 76 13.19 -25.86 12.51
C ASP A 76 13.33 -25.00 11.24
N ASP A 77 14.17 -25.41 10.29
CA ASP A 77 14.31 -24.76 8.99
C ASP A 77 13.01 -24.81 8.18
N MET A 78 12.34 -25.97 8.12
CA MET A 78 11.03 -26.11 7.48
C MET A 78 9.96 -25.25 8.17
N ASN A 79 9.96 -25.21 9.49
CA ASN A 79 9.01 -24.40 10.25
C ASN A 79 9.25 -22.90 10.02
N ASN A 80 10.51 -22.47 9.96
CA ASN A 80 10.89 -21.10 9.63
C ASN A 80 10.44 -20.72 8.20
N GLN A 81 10.63 -21.61 7.23
CA GLN A 81 10.14 -21.40 5.87
C GLN A 81 8.61 -21.31 5.82
N TYR A 82 7.92 -22.19 6.54
CA TYR A 82 6.46 -22.17 6.63
C TYR A 82 5.93 -20.88 7.26
N LEU A 83 6.50 -20.44 8.37
CA LEU A 83 6.15 -19.18 9.04
C LEU A 83 6.34 -17.98 8.12
N ARG A 84 7.45 -17.96 7.35
CA ARG A 84 7.70 -16.91 6.37
C ARG A 84 6.68 -16.94 5.24
N LEU A 85 6.38 -18.11 4.68
CA LEU A 85 5.39 -18.26 3.62
C LEU A 85 4.00 -17.84 4.10
N GLN A 86 3.63 -18.17 5.33
CA GLN A 86 2.38 -17.73 5.95
C GLN A 86 2.33 -16.20 6.07
N ALA A 87 3.41 -15.57 6.53
CA ALA A 87 3.49 -14.12 6.62
C ALA A 87 3.39 -13.44 5.24
N ASP A 88 4.07 -13.99 4.23
CA ASP A 88 4.00 -13.50 2.85
C ASP A 88 2.60 -13.65 2.26
N PHE A 89 1.90 -14.75 2.56
CA PHE A 89 0.52 -14.97 2.15
C PHE A 89 -0.45 -13.99 2.81
N ASP A 90 -0.30 -13.74 4.11
CA ASP A 90 -1.11 -12.75 4.83
C ASP A 90 -0.88 -11.32 4.29
N ASN A 91 0.36 -10.98 3.97
CA ASN A 91 0.72 -9.72 3.34
C ASN A 91 0.12 -9.60 1.93
N PHE A 92 0.22 -10.66 1.13
CA PHE A 92 -0.39 -10.73 -0.20
C PHE A 92 -1.90 -10.56 -0.12
N ARG A 93 -2.59 -11.31 0.75
CA ARG A 93 -4.05 -11.19 0.93
C ARG A 93 -4.46 -9.78 1.32
N LYS A 94 -3.76 -9.15 2.26
CA LYS A 94 -4.01 -7.75 2.66
C LYS A 94 -3.76 -6.78 1.50
N ARG A 95 -2.72 -7.00 0.70
CA ARG A 95 -2.42 -6.16 -0.47
C ARG A 95 -3.50 -6.31 -1.53
N THR A 96 -3.84 -7.54 -1.90
CA THR A 96 -4.87 -7.84 -2.90
C THR A 96 -6.24 -7.28 -2.50
N ALA A 97 -6.61 -7.30 -1.21
CA ALA A 97 -7.85 -6.68 -0.75
C ALA A 97 -7.86 -5.17 -1.02
N ARG A 98 -6.77 -4.46 -0.67
CA ARG A 98 -6.64 -3.01 -0.94
C ARG A 98 -6.62 -2.71 -2.44
N ASP A 99 -5.88 -3.51 -3.22
CA ASP A 99 -5.81 -3.34 -4.67
C ASP A 99 -7.20 -3.50 -5.31
N LYS A 100 -8.01 -4.47 -4.85
CA LYS A 100 -9.39 -4.66 -5.31
C LYS A 100 -10.29 -3.48 -4.97
N GLU A 101 -10.19 -2.94 -3.76
CA GLU A 101 -10.94 -1.74 -3.34
C GLU A 101 -10.53 -0.53 -4.19
N MET A 102 -9.23 -0.31 -4.39
CA MET A 102 -8.72 0.76 -5.25
C MET A 102 -9.21 0.63 -6.69
N ILE A 103 -9.18 -0.57 -7.27
CA ILE A 103 -9.68 -0.83 -8.63
C ILE A 103 -11.18 -0.55 -8.70
N ALA A 104 -11.96 -0.96 -7.69
CA ALA A 104 -13.38 -0.71 -7.65
C ALA A 104 -13.69 0.80 -7.57
N THR A 105 -13.01 1.55 -6.70
CA THR A 105 -13.18 3.01 -6.60
C THR A 105 -12.75 3.72 -7.88
N LYS A 106 -11.63 3.31 -8.48
CA LYS A 106 -11.16 3.86 -9.76
C LYS A 106 -12.15 3.60 -10.89
N ALA A 107 -12.67 2.38 -11.01
CA ALA A 107 -13.65 2.04 -12.04
C ALA A 107 -14.96 2.85 -11.88
N LYS A 108 -15.41 3.09 -10.65
CA LYS A 108 -16.53 4.01 -10.38
C LYS A 108 -16.20 5.44 -10.83
N GLY A 109 -15.00 5.91 -10.50
CA GLY A 109 -14.49 7.23 -10.89
C GLY A 109 -14.51 7.43 -12.39
N ASP A 110 -13.96 6.48 -13.15
CA ASP A 110 -13.90 6.54 -14.61
C ASP A 110 -15.31 6.61 -15.26
N ILE A 111 -16.29 5.89 -14.70
CA ILE A 111 -17.69 5.92 -15.17
C ILE A 111 -18.33 7.29 -14.88
N ILE A 112 -18.14 7.81 -13.67
CA ILE A 112 -18.70 9.10 -13.27
C ILE A 112 -18.06 10.24 -14.06
N ASP A 113 -16.74 10.19 -14.28
CA ASP A 113 -16.00 11.17 -15.07
C ASP A 113 -16.55 11.24 -16.51
N GLY A 114 -16.84 10.09 -17.13
CA GLY A 114 -17.52 10.04 -18.43
C GLY A 114 -18.92 10.67 -18.45
N LEU A 115 -19.59 10.77 -17.31
CA LEU A 115 -20.93 11.36 -17.17
C LEU A 115 -20.90 12.85 -16.76
N LEU A 116 -19.78 13.35 -16.22
CA LEU A 116 -19.63 14.76 -15.83
C LEU A 116 -19.94 15.75 -16.96
N PRO A 117 -19.52 15.55 -18.22
CA PRO A 117 -19.88 16.46 -19.32
C PRO A 117 -21.40 16.58 -19.50
N THR A 118 -22.14 15.51 -19.23
CA THR A 118 -23.61 15.54 -19.30
C THR A 118 -24.17 16.43 -18.19
N ILE A 119 -23.67 16.29 -16.95
CA ILE A 119 -24.05 17.16 -15.83
C ILE A 119 -23.74 18.63 -16.17
N ASP A 120 -22.58 18.90 -16.75
CA ASP A 120 -22.21 20.26 -17.17
C ASP A 120 -23.17 20.82 -18.22
N THR A 121 -23.63 20.00 -19.18
CA THR A 121 -24.67 20.45 -20.13
C THR A 121 -25.99 20.73 -19.44
N PHE A 122 -26.33 20.01 -18.37
CA PHE A 122 -27.50 20.34 -17.57
C PHE A 122 -27.31 21.71 -16.87
N GLU A 123 -26.16 21.97 -16.29
CA GLU A 123 -25.90 23.26 -15.64
C GLU A 123 -25.92 24.43 -16.62
N GLN A 124 -25.34 24.26 -17.81
CA GLN A 124 -25.38 25.26 -18.87
C GLN A 124 -26.82 25.52 -19.33
N ALA A 125 -27.60 24.46 -19.58
CA ALA A 125 -28.99 24.60 -20.00
C ALA A 125 -29.84 25.32 -18.94
N LYS A 126 -29.62 25.07 -17.65
CA LYS A 126 -30.28 25.82 -16.56
C LYS A 126 -30.09 27.34 -16.70
N GLY A 127 -28.90 27.79 -17.09
CA GLY A 127 -28.59 29.21 -17.29
C GLY A 127 -29.19 29.83 -18.56
N MET A 128 -29.63 29.02 -19.53
CA MET A 128 -30.17 29.48 -20.80
C MET A 128 -31.71 29.56 -20.83
N VAL A 129 -32.40 28.96 -19.86
CA VAL A 129 -33.87 28.92 -19.85
C VAL A 129 -34.44 30.26 -19.38
N ASN A 130 -34.96 31.05 -20.32
CA ASN A 130 -35.74 32.26 -20.02
C ASN A 130 -37.15 31.87 -19.55
N THR A 131 -37.46 32.13 -18.28
CA THR A 131 -38.76 31.82 -17.65
C THR A 131 -39.79 32.95 -17.81
N GLU A 132 -39.79 33.65 -18.95
CA GLU A 132 -40.68 34.80 -19.17
C GLU A 132 -42.16 34.39 -19.38
N SER A 133 -42.41 33.12 -19.72
CA SER A 133 -43.74 32.53 -19.86
C SER A 133 -44.01 31.50 -18.76
N GLU A 134 -45.26 31.43 -18.29
CA GLU A 134 -45.70 30.45 -17.28
C GLU A 134 -45.49 28.99 -17.74
N GLU A 135 -45.59 28.73 -19.05
CA GLU A 135 -45.30 27.41 -19.64
C GLU A 135 -43.80 27.09 -19.57
N ALA A 136 -42.93 28.09 -19.82
CA ALA A 136 -41.48 27.94 -19.72
C ALA A 136 -41.04 27.71 -18.26
N ALA A 137 -41.73 28.33 -17.29
CA ALA A 137 -41.49 28.10 -15.87
C ALA A 137 -41.81 26.64 -15.47
N LYS A 138 -42.95 26.09 -15.92
CA LYS A 138 -43.31 24.67 -15.65
C LYS A 138 -42.30 23.68 -16.23
N VAL A 139 -41.77 23.98 -17.43
CA VAL A 139 -40.71 23.17 -18.04
C VAL A 139 -39.43 23.26 -17.21
N ASN A 140 -39.03 24.46 -16.77
CA ASN A 140 -37.86 24.65 -15.90
C ASN A 140 -38.00 23.88 -14.58
N ASP A 141 -39.16 23.90 -13.94
CA ASP A 141 -39.39 23.14 -12.70
C ASP A 141 -39.26 21.63 -12.90
N SER A 142 -39.84 21.10 -13.98
CA SER A 142 -39.71 19.67 -14.31
C SER A 142 -38.26 19.29 -14.59
N TYR A 143 -37.54 20.16 -15.28
CA TYR A 143 -36.13 20.01 -15.60
C TYR A 143 -35.25 20.01 -14.34
N GLN A 144 -35.46 20.96 -13.43
CA GLN A 144 -34.76 21.02 -12.15
C GLN A 144 -35.04 19.79 -11.28
N SER A 145 -36.27 19.26 -11.33
CA SER A 145 -36.64 18.02 -10.62
C SER A 145 -35.83 16.82 -11.13
N VAL A 146 -35.69 16.67 -12.45
CA VAL A 146 -34.87 15.60 -13.05
C VAL A 146 -33.39 15.77 -12.69
N TYR A 147 -32.85 16.99 -12.77
CA TYR A 147 -31.46 17.26 -12.38
C TYR A 147 -31.19 16.95 -10.90
N LYS A 148 -32.10 17.34 -10.00
CA LYS A 148 -32.01 16.98 -8.57
C LYS A 148 -32.06 15.46 -8.37
N GLY A 149 -32.92 14.76 -9.11
CA GLY A 149 -32.98 13.30 -9.07
C GLY A 149 -31.69 12.62 -9.53
N LEU A 150 -31.06 13.17 -10.58
CA LEU A 150 -29.76 12.73 -11.08
C LEU A 150 -28.68 12.92 -10.01
N LEU A 151 -28.53 14.13 -9.45
CA LEU A 151 -27.55 14.39 -8.39
C LEU A 151 -27.77 13.49 -7.18
N ALA A 152 -29.01 13.34 -6.70
CA ALA A 152 -29.33 12.47 -5.58
C ALA A 152 -29.01 10.98 -5.84
N SER A 153 -29.04 10.55 -7.11
CA SER A 153 -28.59 9.20 -7.48
C SER A 153 -27.07 9.08 -7.43
N MET A 154 -26.33 10.11 -7.83
CA MET A 154 -24.87 10.13 -7.82
C MET A 154 -24.29 10.27 -6.42
N GLU A 155 -24.94 11.03 -5.54
CA GLU A 155 -24.60 11.10 -4.11
C GLU A 155 -24.61 9.71 -3.46
N LYS A 156 -25.55 8.83 -3.83
CA LYS A 156 -25.59 7.44 -3.35
C LYS A 156 -24.41 6.59 -3.83
N PHE A 157 -23.80 6.97 -4.95
CA PHE A 157 -22.58 6.33 -5.45
C PHE A 157 -21.30 6.87 -4.80
N GLY A 158 -21.42 7.86 -3.90
CA GLY A 158 -20.30 8.49 -3.20
C GLY A 158 -19.81 9.79 -3.83
N LEU A 159 -20.57 10.35 -4.80
CA LEU A 159 -20.23 11.63 -5.43
C LEU A 159 -20.58 12.78 -4.49
N GLU A 160 -19.60 13.64 -4.23
CA GLU A 160 -19.75 14.85 -3.45
C GLU A 160 -19.41 16.07 -4.30
N VAL A 161 -20.22 17.12 -4.17
CA VAL A 161 -19.98 18.39 -4.86
C VAL A 161 -19.04 19.24 -4.00
N VAL A 162 -17.96 19.75 -4.60
CA VAL A 162 -17.05 20.68 -3.94
C VAL A 162 -17.79 22.00 -3.72
N LYS A 163 -17.94 22.42 -2.46
CA LYS A 163 -18.60 23.69 -2.11
C LYS A 163 -17.63 24.84 -2.33
N THR A 164 -18.01 25.74 -3.23
CA THR A 164 -17.20 26.87 -3.67
C THR A 164 -17.79 28.22 -3.24
N ASP A 165 -19.10 28.30 -3.00
CA ASP A 165 -19.77 29.56 -2.64
C ASP A 165 -19.33 30.09 -1.28
N GLY A 166 -18.60 31.21 -1.27
CA GLY A 166 -18.20 31.93 -0.05
C GLY A 166 -17.10 31.24 0.78
N VAL A 167 -16.41 30.26 0.20
CA VAL A 167 -15.27 29.57 0.84
C VAL A 167 -13.95 30.21 0.36
N GLN A 168 -12.91 30.14 1.18
CA GLN A 168 -11.56 30.50 0.74
C GLN A 168 -11.09 29.55 -0.36
N PHE A 169 -10.34 30.09 -1.31
CA PHE A 169 -9.77 29.30 -2.39
C PHE A 169 -8.79 28.25 -1.85
N ASP A 170 -9.05 26.98 -2.19
CA ASP A 170 -8.18 25.85 -1.86
C ASP A 170 -7.56 25.27 -3.15
N PRO A 171 -6.23 25.36 -3.34
CA PRO A 171 -5.55 24.81 -4.51
C PRO A 171 -5.67 23.29 -4.68
N GLU A 172 -5.96 22.54 -3.62
CA GLU A 172 -6.10 21.08 -3.72
C GLU A 172 -7.42 20.68 -4.38
N THR A 173 -8.48 21.48 -4.22
CA THR A 173 -9.84 21.15 -4.67
C THR A 173 -10.39 22.11 -5.72
N MET A 174 -9.73 23.25 -5.95
CA MET A 174 -10.19 24.32 -6.84
C MET A 174 -9.10 24.77 -7.82
N GLU A 175 -9.52 25.12 -9.03
CA GLU A 175 -8.69 25.70 -10.09
C GLU A 175 -9.13 27.15 -10.36
N ALA A 176 -8.25 28.11 -10.06
CA ALA A 176 -8.51 29.52 -10.29
C ALA A 176 -8.23 29.89 -11.77
N ILE A 177 -9.29 30.17 -12.53
CA ILE A 177 -9.16 30.58 -13.95
C ILE A 177 -8.85 32.08 -14.06
N MET A 178 -9.47 32.89 -13.20
CA MET A 178 -9.37 34.33 -13.28
C MET A 178 -9.44 34.99 -11.90
N ARG A 179 -8.92 36.20 -11.84
CA ARG A 179 -8.97 37.07 -10.67
C ARG A 179 -9.91 38.23 -10.95
N GLN A 180 -10.85 38.49 -10.05
CA GLN A 180 -11.83 39.56 -10.20
C GLN A 180 -11.64 40.60 -9.09
N PRO A 181 -11.38 41.88 -9.43
CA PRO A 181 -11.25 42.93 -8.44
C PRO A 181 -12.63 43.26 -7.85
N THR A 182 -12.79 43.02 -6.56
CA THR A 182 -14.06 43.23 -5.84
C THR A 182 -13.81 43.60 -4.39
N ASP A 183 -14.47 44.65 -3.89
CA ASP A 183 -14.39 45.09 -2.48
C ASP A 183 -15.41 44.38 -1.56
N GLU A 184 -16.33 43.61 -2.15
CA GLU A 184 -17.43 42.93 -1.46
C GLU A 184 -17.02 41.62 -0.75
N MET A 185 -15.88 41.04 -1.12
CA MET A 185 -15.39 39.78 -0.56
C MET A 185 -13.95 39.91 -0.03
N GLU A 186 -13.58 38.98 0.85
CA GLU A 186 -12.21 38.85 1.35
C GLU A 186 -11.23 38.48 0.23
N ASP A 187 -9.97 38.90 0.38
CA ASP A 187 -8.92 38.53 -0.57
C ASP A 187 -8.75 37.00 -0.61
N ASN A 188 -8.59 36.44 -1.80
CA ASN A 188 -8.53 35.00 -2.06
C ASN A 188 -9.82 34.19 -1.76
N ALA A 189 -10.96 34.85 -1.55
CA ALA A 189 -12.25 34.17 -1.51
C ALA A 189 -12.73 33.80 -2.92
N VAL A 190 -13.52 32.72 -3.02
CA VAL A 190 -14.18 32.37 -4.29
C VAL A 190 -15.29 33.38 -4.58
N PHE A 191 -15.14 34.12 -5.68
CA PHE A 191 -16.10 35.10 -6.15
C PHE A 191 -17.24 34.46 -6.94
N GLN A 192 -16.90 33.60 -7.91
CA GLN A 192 -17.88 32.94 -8.76
C GLN A 192 -17.39 31.57 -9.20
N GLU A 193 -18.27 30.58 -9.15
CA GLU A 193 -18.05 29.26 -9.74
C GLU A 193 -18.47 29.25 -11.22
N PHE A 194 -17.55 28.87 -12.10
CA PHE A 194 -17.84 28.66 -13.53
C PHE A 194 -18.22 27.21 -13.84
N ARG A 195 -17.63 26.27 -13.10
CA ARG A 195 -17.89 24.84 -13.27
C ARG A 195 -17.70 24.13 -11.94
N LYS A 196 -18.67 23.28 -11.58
CA LYS A 196 -18.63 22.51 -10.34
C LYS A 196 -17.48 21.51 -10.30
N GLY A 197 -16.82 21.46 -9.14
CA GLY A 197 -15.88 20.40 -8.80
C GLY A 197 -16.60 19.22 -8.18
N PHE A 198 -16.05 18.02 -8.38
CA PHE A 198 -16.62 16.78 -7.86
C PHE A 198 -15.53 15.90 -7.25
N SER A 199 -15.85 15.30 -6.11
CA SER A 199 -15.04 14.29 -5.43
C SER A 199 -15.83 12.99 -5.27
N LEU A 200 -15.14 11.84 -5.30
CA LEU A 200 -15.71 10.52 -5.14
C LEU A 200 -15.03 9.80 -3.97
N ASP A 201 -15.78 9.46 -2.94
CA ASP A 201 -15.26 8.73 -1.76
C ASP A 201 -13.94 9.35 -1.21
N GLY A 202 -13.83 10.69 -1.22
CA GLY A 202 -12.65 11.45 -0.79
C GLY A 202 -11.51 11.60 -1.83
N THR A 203 -11.65 11.02 -3.03
CA THR A 203 -10.73 11.24 -4.15
C THR A 203 -11.26 12.33 -5.08
N LEU A 204 -10.46 13.35 -5.38
CA LEU A 204 -10.85 14.41 -6.31
C LEU A 204 -10.94 13.84 -7.73
N LEU A 205 -12.11 13.94 -8.37
CA LEU A 205 -12.27 13.59 -9.79
C LEU A 205 -11.92 14.80 -10.67
N ARG A 206 -12.49 15.96 -10.32
CA ARG A 206 -12.31 17.20 -11.08
C ARG A 206 -12.33 18.39 -10.13
N PRO A 207 -11.35 19.30 -10.21
CA PRO A 207 -11.36 20.53 -9.43
C PRO A 207 -12.49 21.46 -9.89
N ALA A 208 -12.98 22.28 -8.96
CA ALA A 208 -13.96 23.31 -9.30
C ALA A 208 -13.26 24.49 -9.99
N MET A 209 -13.82 24.96 -11.10
CA MET A 209 -13.27 26.12 -11.81
C MET A 209 -13.90 27.40 -11.27
N VAL A 210 -13.07 28.28 -10.69
CA VAL A 210 -13.53 29.45 -9.95
C VAL A 210 -12.84 30.75 -10.37
N ALA A 211 -13.54 31.87 -10.24
CA ALA A 211 -12.97 33.20 -10.13
C ALA A 211 -12.64 33.49 -8.66
N VAL A 212 -11.45 34.02 -8.41
CA VAL A 212 -11.00 34.41 -7.08
C VAL A 212 -11.09 35.93 -6.94
N ALA A 213 -11.61 36.41 -5.81
CA ALA A 213 -11.66 37.83 -5.49
C ALA A 213 -10.25 38.36 -5.18
N VAL A 214 -9.91 39.51 -5.75
CA VAL A 214 -8.74 40.30 -5.36
C VAL A 214 -9.26 41.58 -4.74
N ASN A 215 -9.00 41.75 -3.45
CA ASN A 215 -9.40 42.95 -2.72
C ASN A 215 -8.18 43.88 -2.62
N GLU A 216 -8.19 44.99 -3.35
CA GLU A 216 -7.07 45.94 -3.41
C GLU A 216 -6.87 46.71 -2.08
N ALA A 217 -7.82 46.61 -1.12
CA ALA A 217 -7.75 47.24 0.19
C ALA A 217 -7.14 46.34 1.30
N ALA A 218 -6.90 45.05 1.04
CA ALA A 218 -6.25 44.14 1.98
C ALA A 218 -4.80 43.90 1.54
N PRO A 219 -3.77 44.21 2.35
CA PRO A 219 -2.39 44.03 1.92
C PRO A 219 -2.07 42.54 1.75
N ALA A 220 -1.53 42.20 0.59
CA ALA A 220 -1.08 40.88 0.18
C ALA A 220 -0.23 40.17 1.26
N ALA A 221 -0.71 39.02 1.72
CA ALA A 221 0.08 38.09 2.53
C ALA A 221 0.62 36.96 1.65
N GLY A 222 1.92 37.03 1.35
CA GLY A 222 2.76 35.97 0.75
C GLY A 222 2.64 35.85 -0.78
N GLU A 223 3.68 35.80 -1.60
CA GLU A 223 5.11 35.63 -1.41
C GLU A 223 5.80 36.01 -2.74
N GLY A 224 6.98 36.64 -2.67
CA GLY A 224 7.76 36.98 -3.87
C GLY A 224 8.90 37.97 -3.64
N ALA A 225 9.57 37.91 -2.49
CA ALA A 225 10.80 38.65 -2.24
C ALA A 225 11.98 37.96 -2.96
N ALA A 226 12.13 38.22 -4.27
CA ALA A 226 13.39 38.02 -4.97
C ALA A 226 14.28 39.24 -4.71
N ALA A 227 15.35 39.00 -3.96
CA ALA A 227 16.35 40.00 -3.60
C ALA A 227 17.16 40.43 -4.83
N GLU A 228 16.98 41.67 -5.26
CA GLU A 228 17.99 42.42 -6.01
C GLU A 228 18.72 43.33 -5.01
N ALA A 229 19.89 42.89 -4.55
CA ALA A 229 20.78 43.68 -3.72
C ALA A 229 21.67 44.56 -4.62
N GLU A 230 21.42 45.87 -4.57
CA GLU A 230 22.30 46.90 -5.13
C GLU A 230 23.69 46.84 -4.50
N ILE A 231 24.71 46.88 -5.37
CA ILE A 231 26.12 46.94 -5.03
C ILE A 231 26.47 48.40 -4.70
N ALA A 232 26.71 48.70 -3.43
CA ALA A 232 27.37 49.93 -3.00
C ALA A 232 28.84 49.64 -2.65
N VAL A 233 29.72 50.22 -3.46
CA VAL A 233 31.17 50.23 -3.35
C VAL A 233 31.60 51.14 -2.21
N GLU A 234 32.46 50.66 -1.31
CA GLU A 234 33.56 51.43 -0.70
C GLU A 234 34.47 50.51 0.15
N GLY A 235 35.76 50.41 -0.22
CA GLY A 235 36.82 49.92 0.68
C GLY A 235 37.43 51.08 1.49
N PRO A 236 38.60 50.94 2.18
CA PRO A 236 39.51 49.80 2.21
C PRO A 236 40.11 49.47 3.62
N THR A 237 41.09 48.56 3.65
CA THR A 237 42.16 48.34 4.68
C THR A 237 41.76 47.65 6.00
N ALA A 238 42.48 46.65 6.57
CA ALA A 238 43.84 46.15 6.39
C ALA A 238 43.99 44.69 6.89
N ALA A 239 45.01 43.97 6.37
CA ALA A 239 45.97 43.06 7.04
C ALA A 239 45.46 41.96 8.03
N ARG A 240 45.94 40.71 8.10
CA ARG A 240 46.93 39.84 7.41
C ARG A 240 46.76 38.41 8.03
N PRO A 241 47.56 37.38 7.69
CA PRO A 241 47.06 36.04 7.36
C PRO A 241 47.18 35.01 8.49
N SER A 242 46.40 33.92 8.43
CA SER A 242 46.71 32.71 9.21
C SER A 242 46.23 31.42 8.54
N ASN A 243 47.18 30.79 7.84
CA ASN A 243 47.51 29.37 7.88
C ASN A 243 46.36 28.33 7.92
N TYR A 244 46.01 27.79 6.75
CA TYR A 244 45.53 26.41 6.66
C TYR A 244 46.74 25.47 6.54
N ARG A 245 46.97 24.71 7.61
CA ARG A 245 47.84 23.54 7.62
C ARG A 245 46.92 22.31 7.72
N ARG A 246 46.64 21.67 6.59
CA ARG A 246 46.19 20.26 6.59
C ARG A 246 47.42 19.38 6.61
N PRO A 247 47.36 18.23 7.31
CA PRO A 247 47.91 17.05 6.67
C PRO A 247 46.96 15.85 6.71
N LEU A 248 47.32 14.93 5.81
CA LEU A 248 46.87 13.58 5.54
C LEU A 248 46.73 12.70 6.78
#